data_AF-A0A8J4XY03-F1
#
_entry.id   AF-A0A8J4XY03-F1
#
_cell.length_a   1.000
_cell.length_b   1.000
_cell.length_c   1.000
_cell.angle_alpha   90.00
_cell.angle_beta   90.00
_cell.angle_gamma   90.00
#
_symmetry.space_group_name_H-M   'P 1'
#
loop_
_entity.id
_entity.type
_entity.pdbx_description
1 polymer ?
#
loop_
_entity_poly.entity_id
_entity_poly.type
_entity_poly.pdbx_seq_one_letter_code
_entity_poly.pdbx_strand_id
1 'polypeptide(L)'
;MLWRESWTKRQHVRYPIQTLNLQHGQKKCCVSSPTEDSSSYTSEAFVENVKRAHFQACIWRSALTGEAPDMDPLENGWVSDDDFGVLMPVTLPSQTEIAPAAVMKLIQCGCSSETPCSTERCGCVAGQMSCSAFCRCRAEIRTCRNRWTLLKQRIEDANDSDEDESNDGDDSDD
;
A
#
# COMPACT_ATOMS: atom_id res chain seq x y z
N MET A 1 -29.85 13.44 12.80
CA MET A 1 -30.09 14.74 12.14
C MET A 1 -29.18 15.82 12.74
N LEU A 2 -27.86 15.75 12.55
CA LEU A 2 -26.91 16.77 13.06
C LEU A 2 -25.71 16.93 12.12
N TRP A 3 -25.96 17.32 10.86
CA TRP A 3 -24.90 17.67 9.91
C TRP A 3 -25.18 19.01 9.18
N ARG A 4 -26.10 19.83 9.70
CA ARG A 4 -26.55 21.08 9.05
C ARG A 4 -26.04 22.40 9.64
N GLU A 5 -25.28 22.41 10.74
CA GLU A 5 -25.05 23.67 11.48
C GLU A 5 -23.59 24.04 11.75
N SER A 6 -22.65 23.73 10.85
CA SER A 6 -21.24 24.12 11.08
C SER A 6 -20.54 24.82 9.91
N TRP A 7 -21.30 25.34 8.94
CA TRP A 7 -20.70 26.03 7.78
C TRP A 7 -20.68 27.56 7.87
N THR A 8 -21.32 28.18 8.87
CA THR A 8 -21.40 29.65 8.98
C THR A 8 -20.29 30.32 9.79
N LYS A 9 -19.30 29.57 10.30
CA LYS A 9 -18.16 30.13 11.04
C LYS A 9 -16.83 29.46 10.69
N ARG A 10 -16.37 29.64 9.45
CA ARG A 10 -14.92 29.67 9.19
C ARG A 10 -14.63 30.47 7.92
N GLN A 11 -14.28 31.72 8.16
CA GLN A 11 -13.73 32.63 7.17
C GLN A 11 -12.46 32.03 6.55
N HIS A 12 -12.35 32.12 5.22
CA HIS A 12 -11.12 32.09 4.42
C HIS A 12 -10.10 30.96 4.72
N VAL A 13 -10.40 29.73 4.31
CA VAL A 13 -9.34 28.79 3.93
C VAL A 13 -9.28 28.76 2.41
N ARG A 14 -8.40 29.63 1.86
CA ARG A 14 -8.09 29.68 0.44
C ARG A 14 -7.09 28.55 0.19
N TYR A 15 -7.54 27.40 -0.33
CA TYR A 15 -6.62 26.36 -0.78
C TYR A 15 -5.78 26.93 -1.93
N PRO A 16 -4.43 26.95 -1.83
CA PRO A 16 -3.61 27.34 -2.95
C PRO A 16 -3.74 26.27 -4.04
N ILE A 17 -4.46 26.60 -5.12
CA ILE A 17 -4.42 25.83 -6.37
C ILE A 17 -2.99 25.98 -6.90
N GLN A 18 -2.18 24.94 -6.75
CA GLN A 18 -0.89 24.86 -7.44
C GLN A 18 -1.18 24.73 -8.93
N THR A 19 -0.99 25.82 -9.66
CA THR A 19 -0.99 25.81 -11.11
C THR A 19 0.31 25.18 -11.58
N LEU A 20 0.22 23.97 -12.12
CA LEU A 20 1.34 23.35 -12.85
C LEU A 20 1.55 24.16 -14.14
N ASN A 21 2.64 24.92 -14.20
CA ASN A 21 3.09 25.58 -15.42
C ASN A 21 3.50 24.51 -16.44
N LEU A 22 2.64 24.24 -17.43
CA LEU A 22 3.02 23.45 -18.61
C LEU A 22 3.94 24.29 -19.50
N GLN A 23 5.25 24.07 -19.37
CA GLN A 23 6.23 24.54 -20.34
C GLN A 23 6.06 23.73 -21.64
N HIS A 24 5.67 24.42 -22.72
CA HIS A 24 5.51 23.85 -24.05
C HIS A 24 6.87 23.54 -24.67
N GLY A 25 7.33 22.29 -24.52
CA GLY A 25 8.45 21.74 -25.28
C GLY A 25 7.95 20.69 -26.26
N GLN A 26 7.61 21.08 -27.49
CA GLN A 26 7.29 20.13 -28.56
C GLN A 26 8.54 19.34 -28.97
N LYS A 27 8.70 18.12 -28.45
CA LYS A 27 9.59 17.12 -29.03
C LYS A 27 8.73 16.15 -29.85
N LYS A 28 8.86 16.19 -31.18
CA LYS A 28 8.33 15.15 -32.07
C LYS A 28 9.13 13.86 -31.82
N CYS A 29 8.56 12.92 -31.08
CA CYS A 29 8.99 11.53 -31.10
C CYS A 29 8.04 10.76 -32.01
N CYS A 30 8.58 10.13 -33.04
CA CYS A 30 7.91 9.09 -33.80
C CYS A 30 7.68 7.89 -32.87
N VAL A 31 6.45 7.73 -32.38
CA VAL A 31 6.06 6.56 -31.59
C VAL A 31 5.34 5.59 -32.52
N SER A 32 6.00 4.48 -32.85
CA SER A 32 5.30 3.26 -33.25
C SER A 32 4.44 2.78 -32.09
N SER A 33 3.20 2.36 -32.36
CA SER A 33 2.23 1.92 -31.36
C SER A 33 2.85 0.93 -30.36
N PRO A 34 2.83 1.24 -29.04
CA PRO A 34 3.25 0.27 -28.03
C PRO A 34 2.29 -0.92 -28.06
N THR A 35 2.83 -2.14 -28.12
CA THR A 35 2.08 -3.37 -27.87
C THR A 35 1.60 -3.40 -26.43
N GLU A 36 0.39 -3.93 -26.19
CA GLU A 36 -0.44 -3.76 -24.99
C GLU A 36 0.15 -4.24 -23.64
N ASP A 37 1.32 -4.88 -23.60
CA ASP A 37 1.92 -5.40 -22.36
C ASP A 37 2.77 -4.39 -21.56
N SER A 38 2.48 -3.09 -21.69
CA SER A 38 3.28 -2.01 -21.09
C SER A 38 2.43 -1.01 -20.30
N SER A 39 1.49 -1.49 -19.48
CA SER A 39 0.97 -0.62 -18.43
C SER A 39 2.02 -0.54 -17.32
N SER A 40 2.69 0.62 -17.19
CA SER A 40 3.56 0.93 -16.06
C SER A 40 2.81 1.00 -14.71
N TYR A 41 1.49 0.82 -14.73
CA TYR A 41 0.61 0.85 -13.56
C TYR A 41 -0.08 -0.49 -13.38
N THR A 42 -0.15 -0.94 -12.12
CA THR A 42 -0.99 -2.08 -11.74
C THR A 42 -2.47 -1.73 -11.95
N SER A 43 -3.30 -2.74 -12.22
CA SER A 43 -4.74 -2.57 -12.44
C SER A 43 -5.40 -1.84 -11.26
N GLU A 44 -4.96 -2.16 -10.05
CA GLU A 44 -5.46 -1.64 -8.78
C GLU A 44 -5.15 -0.14 -8.63
N ALA A 45 -3.92 0.28 -8.95
CA ALA A 45 -3.53 1.69 -8.91
C ALA A 45 -4.32 2.51 -9.95
N PHE A 46 -4.60 1.91 -11.12
CA PHE A 46 -5.40 2.54 -12.15
C PHE A 46 -6.84 2.78 -11.68
N VAL A 47 -7.48 1.80 -11.04
CA VAL A 47 -8.84 1.95 -10.49
C VAL A 47 -8.93 3.12 -9.50
N GLU A 48 -8.00 3.20 -8.54
CA GLU A 48 -7.98 4.31 -7.58
C GLU A 48 -7.74 5.67 -8.25
N ASN A 49 -6.93 5.70 -9.31
CA ASN A 49 -6.73 6.91 -10.10
C ASN A 49 -8.00 7.35 -10.83
N VAL A 50 -8.76 6.41 -11.41
CA VAL A 50 -10.05 6.70 -12.06
C VAL A 50 -11.05 7.28 -11.06
N LYS A 51 -11.15 6.70 -9.86
CA LYS A 51 -12.00 7.21 -8.78
C LYS A 51 -11.67 8.67 -8.43
N ARG A 52 -10.39 8.98 -8.21
CA ARG A 52 -9.96 10.35 -7.89
C ARG A 52 -10.22 11.32 -9.04
N ALA A 53 -9.93 10.92 -10.28
CA ALA A 53 -10.19 11.74 -11.45
C ALA A 53 -11.68 12.03 -11.62
N HIS A 54 -12.54 11.04 -11.36
CA HIS A 54 -14.00 11.20 -11.35
C HIS A 54 -14.44 12.23 -10.29
N PHE A 55 -13.94 12.11 -9.07
CA PHE A 55 -14.23 13.06 -7.99
C PHE A 55 -13.80 14.49 -8.32
N GLN A 56 -12.59 14.66 -8.85
CA GLN A 56 -12.08 15.96 -9.29
C GLN A 56 -12.95 16.57 -10.40
N ALA A 57 -13.37 15.76 -11.38
CA ALA A 57 -14.25 16.21 -12.45
C ALA A 57 -15.64 16.64 -11.92
N CYS A 58 -16.19 15.90 -10.94
CA CYS A 58 -17.44 16.27 -10.28
C CYS A 58 -17.31 17.60 -9.53
N ILE A 59 -16.21 17.84 -8.81
CA ILE A 59 -15.94 19.14 -8.15
C ILE A 59 -15.89 20.28 -9.18
N TRP A 60 -15.20 20.09 -10.30
CA TRP A 60 -15.11 21.12 -11.34
C TRP A 60 -16.47 21.41 -11.98
N ARG A 61 -17.29 20.38 -12.20
CA ARG A 61 -18.66 20.55 -12.69
C ARG A 61 -19.52 21.32 -11.70
N SER A 62 -19.42 20.97 -10.41
CA SER A 62 -20.10 21.63 -9.29
C SER A 62 -19.74 23.11 -9.12
N ALA A 63 -18.52 23.50 -9.51
CA ALA A 63 -18.12 24.91 -9.48
C ALA A 63 -18.99 25.81 -10.38
N LEU A 64 -19.65 25.24 -11.39
CA LEU A 64 -20.57 25.98 -12.27
C LEU A 64 -21.91 26.31 -11.59
N THR A 65 -22.35 25.47 -10.65
CA THR A 65 -23.62 25.64 -9.92
C THR A 65 -23.42 26.28 -8.55
N GLY A 66 -22.18 26.28 -8.03
CA GLY A 66 -21.86 26.76 -6.69
C GLY A 66 -22.26 25.79 -5.57
N GLU A 67 -22.75 24.61 -5.92
CA GLU A 67 -23.16 23.55 -5.00
C GLU A 67 -22.11 22.45 -4.98
N ALA A 68 -21.68 22.04 -3.78
CA ALA A 68 -20.74 20.94 -3.62
C ALA A 68 -21.32 19.64 -4.21
N PRO A 69 -20.51 18.79 -4.85
CA PRO A 69 -20.98 17.52 -5.35
C PRO A 69 -21.40 16.61 -4.18
N ASP A 70 -22.52 15.90 -4.35
CA ASP A 70 -22.97 14.86 -3.42
C ASP A 70 -22.17 13.57 -3.64
N MET A 71 -20.88 13.60 -3.29
CA MET A 71 -19.99 12.44 -3.35
C MET A 71 -19.05 12.42 -2.15
N ASP A 72 -18.86 11.25 -1.56
CA ASP A 72 -17.90 11.05 -0.48
C ASP A 72 -16.48 10.87 -1.04
N PRO A 73 -15.50 11.72 -0.68
CA PRO A 73 -14.11 11.50 -1.06
C PRO A 73 -13.56 10.12 -0.63
N LEU A 74 -14.02 9.56 0.49
CA LEU A 74 -13.53 8.29 1.02
C LEU A 74 -13.92 7.09 0.13
N GLU A 75 -15.02 7.20 -0.61
CA GLU A 75 -15.42 6.23 -1.62
C GLU A 75 -14.75 6.47 -2.98
N ASN A 76 -14.06 7.61 -3.13
CA ASN A 76 -13.50 8.08 -4.40
C ASN A 76 -11.96 8.20 -4.38
N GLY A 77 -11.30 7.24 -3.73
CA GLY A 77 -9.85 7.08 -3.79
C GLY A 77 -9.06 8.04 -2.92
N TRP A 78 -9.68 8.53 -1.85
CA TRP A 78 -9.04 9.29 -0.77
C TRP A 78 -9.21 8.57 0.57
N VAL A 79 -8.28 8.81 1.49
CA VAL A 79 -8.36 8.39 2.90
C VAL A 79 -8.18 9.60 3.80
N SER A 80 -8.83 9.59 4.97
CA SER A 80 -8.62 10.59 6.01
C SER A 80 -7.31 10.29 6.74
N ASP A 81 -6.46 11.30 6.85
CA ASP A 81 -5.39 11.32 7.83
C ASP A 81 -5.93 12.00 9.09
N ASP A 82 -6.27 11.18 10.10
CA ASP A 82 -6.92 11.65 11.33
C ASP A 82 -6.00 12.54 12.18
N ASP A 83 -4.68 12.44 12.00
CA ASP A 83 -3.70 13.24 12.75
C ASP A 83 -3.66 14.68 12.23
N PHE A 84 -3.81 14.86 10.91
CA PHE A 84 -3.68 16.17 10.26
C PHE A 84 -5.01 16.73 9.73
N GLY A 85 -6.08 15.94 9.73
CA GLY A 85 -7.39 16.32 9.19
C GLY A 85 -7.36 16.61 7.69
N VAL A 86 -6.52 15.89 6.95
CA VAL A 86 -6.34 16.05 5.50
C VAL A 86 -6.72 14.78 4.75
N LEU A 87 -7.14 14.95 3.50
CA LEU A 87 -7.38 13.82 2.60
C LEU A 87 -6.09 13.46 1.87
N MET A 88 -5.69 12.19 1.98
CA MET A 88 -4.54 11.63 1.29
C MET A 88 -5.00 10.71 0.16
N PRO A 89 -4.38 10.73 -1.03
CA PRO A 89 -4.78 9.89 -2.14
C PRO A 89 -4.43 8.43 -1.87
N VAL A 90 -5.35 7.51 -2.16
CA VAL A 90 -5.11 6.06 -2.11
C VAL A 90 -4.26 5.65 -3.31
N THR A 91 -2.98 5.36 -3.10
CA THR A 91 -2.09 4.95 -4.19
C THR A 91 -2.35 3.51 -4.64
N LEU A 92 -2.61 2.63 -3.67
CA LEU A 92 -2.99 1.24 -3.86
C LEU A 92 -4.02 0.86 -2.78
N PRO A 93 -4.99 -0.02 -3.09
CA PRO A 93 -5.87 -0.61 -2.08
C PRO A 93 -5.06 -1.30 -0.97
N SER A 94 -5.57 -1.28 0.26
CA SER A 94 -4.86 -1.82 1.45
C SER A 94 -4.49 -3.30 1.35
N GLN A 95 -5.23 -4.08 0.57
CA GLN A 95 -4.99 -5.51 0.37
C GLN A 95 -4.07 -5.82 -0.83
N THR A 96 -3.56 -4.80 -1.53
CA THR A 96 -2.68 -4.99 -2.68
C THR A 96 -1.22 -5.05 -2.23
N GLU A 97 -0.49 -6.08 -2.66
CA GLU A 97 0.95 -6.17 -2.41
C GLU A 97 1.67 -5.00 -3.09
N ILE A 98 2.51 -4.28 -2.34
CA ILE A 98 3.27 -3.13 -2.84
C ILE A 98 4.22 -3.53 -3.98
N ALA A 99 4.71 -4.78 -3.95
CA ALA A 99 5.54 -5.33 -5.00
C ALA A 99 5.34 -6.86 -5.07
N PRO A 100 5.58 -7.48 -6.24
CA PRO A 100 5.50 -8.93 -6.37
C PRO A 100 6.39 -9.65 -5.37
N ALA A 101 5.89 -10.75 -4.79
CA ALA A 101 6.63 -11.56 -3.82
C ALA A 101 8.05 -11.95 -4.27
N ALA A 102 8.27 -12.18 -5.57
CA ALA A 102 9.60 -12.46 -6.12
C ALA A 102 10.58 -11.30 -5.93
N VAL A 103 10.13 -10.06 -6.13
CA VAL A 103 10.95 -8.84 -5.94
C VAL A 103 11.17 -8.59 -4.44
N MET A 104 10.15 -8.80 -3.62
CA MET A 104 10.26 -8.67 -2.16
C MET A 104 11.33 -9.63 -1.59
N LYS A 105 11.49 -10.83 -2.18
CA LYS A 105 12.55 -11.79 -1.80
C LYS A 105 13.96 -11.30 -2.14
N LEU A 106 14.12 -10.41 -3.12
CA LEU A 106 15.42 -9.84 -3.52
C LEU A 106 15.92 -8.75 -2.56
N ILE A 107 15.06 -8.25 -1.67
CA ILE A 107 15.46 -7.26 -0.68
C ILE A 107 16.42 -7.92 0.31
N GLN A 108 17.63 -7.37 0.40
CA GLN A 108 18.71 -7.89 1.23
C GLN A 108 19.36 -6.78 2.05
N CYS A 109 19.70 -7.08 3.31
CA CYS A 109 20.54 -6.21 4.13
C CYS A 109 22.01 -6.62 4.04
N GLY A 110 22.91 -5.64 4.12
CA GLY A 110 24.36 -5.85 4.20
C GLY A 110 24.91 -6.01 5.63
N CYS A 111 24.05 -6.24 6.62
CA CYS A 111 24.44 -6.24 8.04
C CYS A 111 25.46 -7.33 8.37
N SER A 112 26.55 -6.94 9.02
CA SER A 112 27.67 -7.84 9.40
C SER A 112 28.26 -7.53 10.78
N SER A 113 27.51 -6.83 11.64
CA SER A 113 27.92 -6.63 13.03
C SER A 113 27.81 -7.93 13.83
N GLU A 114 28.38 -7.96 15.04
CA GLU A 114 28.22 -9.09 15.98
C GLU A 114 26.76 -9.33 16.38
N THR A 115 25.94 -8.27 16.35
CA THR A 115 24.48 -8.31 16.55
C THR A 115 23.77 -7.75 15.32
N PRO A 116 23.74 -8.48 14.20
CA PRO A 116 23.21 -7.98 12.94
C PRO A 116 21.69 -7.77 13.06
N CYS A 117 21.20 -6.73 12.40
CA CYS A 117 19.77 -6.41 12.35
C CYS A 117 19.10 -6.14 13.70
N SER A 118 19.87 -5.75 14.72
CA SER A 118 19.36 -5.38 16.06
C SER A 118 18.78 -3.97 16.15
N THR A 119 19.03 -3.14 15.14
CA THR A 119 18.60 -1.72 15.10
C THR A 119 18.01 -1.37 13.74
N GLU A 120 17.39 -0.20 13.65
CA GLU A 120 16.84 0.36 12.41
C GLU A 120 17.92 0.75 11.37
N ARG A 121 19.22 0.61 11.68
CA ARG A 121 20.27 0.70 10.66
C ARG A 121 20.20 -0.42 9.62
N CYS A 122 19.50 -1.51 9.93
CA CYS A 122 19.18 -2.55 8.96
C CYS A 122 18.01 -2.11 8.09
N GLY A 123 18.21 -2.07 6.77
CA GLY A 123 17.14 -1.72 5.81
C GLY A 123 15.91 -2.63 5.91
N CYS A 124 16.08 -3.92 6.24
CA CYS A 124 14.95 -4.81 6.47
C CYS A 124 14.16 -4.43 7.74
N VAL A 125 14.84 -4.02 8.81
CA VAL A 125 14.18 -3.62 10.07
C VAL A 125 13.44 -2.30 9.88
N ALA A 126 14.09 -1.31 9.26
CA ALA A 126 13.49 -0.02 8.94
C ALA A 126 12.29 -0.15 7.99
N GLY A 127 12.40 -1.03 7.00
CA GLY A 127 11.31 -1.35 6.07
C GLY A 127 10.23 -2.26 6.67
N GLN A 128 10.35 -2.65 7.94
CA GLN A 128 9.41 -3.53 8.63
C GLN A 128 9.22 -4.92 8.00
N MET A 129 10.29 -5.47 7.40
CA MET A 129 10.26 -6.75 6.68
C MET A 129 11.16 -7.78 7.35
N SER A 130 10.81 -9.07 7.24
CA SER A 130 11.71 -10.17 7.60
C SER A 130 12.95 -10.16 6.69
N CYS A 131 14.12 -10.46 7.26
CA CYS A 131 15.30 -10.77 6.44
C CYS A 131 15.06 -12.04 5.62
N SER A 132 15.56 -12.07 4.39
CA SER A 132 15.57 -13.24 3.53
C SER A 132 16.92 -13.96 3.61
N ALA A 133 17.03 -15.16 3.01
CA ALA A 133 18.28 -15.89 2.89
C ALA A 133 19.35 -15.14 2.05
N PHE A 134 18.95 -14.12 1.29
CA PHE A 134 19.85 -13.26 0.52
C PHE A 134 20.52 -12.18 1.37
N CYS A 135 19.98 -11.87 2.56
CA CYS A 135 20.63 -10.96 3.49
C CYS A 135 21.99 -11.49 3.94
N ARG A 136 22.93 -10.60 4.25
CA ARG A 136 24.23 -10.99 4.81
C ARG A 136 24.12 -11.65 6.20
N CYS A 137 23.06 -11.32 6.96
CA CYS A 137 22.71 -12.00 8.21
C CYS A 137 22.05 -13.38 8.00
N ARG A 138 21.78 -13.76 6.74
CA ARG A 138 21.20 -15.05 6.30
C ARG A 138 19.84 -15.42 6.88
N ALA A 139 19.18 -14.49 7.59
CA ALA A 139 17.93 -14.75 8.31
C ALA A 139 18.02 -15.93 9.30
N GLU A 140 19.22 -16.29 9.76
CA GLU A 140 19.44 -17.38 10.70
C GLU A 140 19.02 -16.94 12.12
N ILE A 141 18.20 -17.74 12.80
CA ILE A 141 17.62 -17.45 14.14
C ILE A 141 18.68 -17.06 15.17
N ARG A 142 19.83 -17.75 15.13
CA ARG A 142 20.89 -17.59 16.13
C ARG A 142 21.70 -16.31 15.94
N THR A 143 21.70 -15.72 14.74
CA THR A 143 22.57 -14.61 14.37
C THR A 143 21.76 -13.34 14.04
N CYS A 144 20.72 -13.45 13.24
CA CYS A 144 19.87 -12.33 12.83
C CYS A 144 18.94 -11.88 13.97
N ARG A 145 19.09 -10.62 14.42
CA ARG A 145 18.22 -10.03 15.46
C ARG A 145 17.07 -9.19 14.91
N ASN A 146 16.69 -9.40 13.66
CA ASN A 146 15.53 -8.73 13.07
C ASN A 146 14.24 -9.27 13.71
N ARG A 147 13.50 -8.40 14.41
CA ARG A 147 12.21 -8.74 15.06
C ARG A 147 11.18 -9.35 14.13
N TRP A 148 11.16 -8.94 12.85
CA TRP A 148 10.20 -9.40 11.86
C TRP A 148 10.51 -10.82 11.36
N THR A 149 11.80 -11.17 11.27
CA THR A 149 12.23 -12.54 10.95
C THR A 149 11.81 -13.52 12.05
N LEU A 150 12.06 -13.14 13.32
CA LEU A 150 11.71 -13.97 14.48
C LEU A 150 10.19 -14.10 14.69
N LEU A 151 9.41 -13.11 14.27
CA LEU A 151 7.95 -13.20 14.27
C LEU A 151 7.45 -14.18 13.20
N LYS A 152 7.99 -14.09 11.98
CA LYS A 152 7.61 -14.94 10.86
C LYS A 152 7.77 -16.43 11.19
N GLN A 153 8.92 -16.82 11.75
CA GLN A 153 9.18 -18.21 12.13
C GLN A 153 8.23 -18.72 13.21
N ARG A 154 7.92 -17.91 14.23
CA ARG A 154 6.96 -18.29 15.27
C ARG A 154 5.55 -18.57 14.74
N ILE A 155 5.14 -17.87 13.68
CA ILE A 155 3.85 -18.09 13.03
C ILE A 155 3.89 -19.37 12.19
N GLU A 156 4.98 -19.61 11.46
CA GLU A 156 5.19 -20.83 10.66
C GLU A 156 5.20 -22.08 11.55
N ASP A 157 5.93 -22.07 12.67
CA ASP A 157 6.01 -23.20 13.61
C ASP A 157 4.65 -23.53 14.28
N ALA A 158 3.78 -22.53 14.45
CA ALA A 158 2.47 -22.71 15.10
C ALA A 158 1.40 -23.32 14.18
N ASN A 159 1.63 -23.32 12.86
CA ASN A 159 0.64 -23.75 11.87
C ASN A 159 0.84 -25.20 11.40
N ASP A 160 1.86 -25.89 11.92
CA ASP A 160 2.28 -27.27 11.54
C ASP A 160 1.81 -28.32 12.56
N SER A 161 0.77 -28.04 13.35
CA SER A 161 0.41 -28.82 14.55
C SER A 161 -0.90 -29.62 14.48
N ASP A 162 -1.65 -29.62 13.36
CA ASP A 162 -2.99 -30.24 13.29
C ASP A 162 -3.14 -31.21 12.10
N GLU A 163 -2.55 -32.40 12.19
CA GLU A 163 -2.99 -33.60 11.49
C GLU A 163 -2.98 -34.78 12.47
N ASP A 164 -4.03 -34.90 13.29
CA ASP A 164 -4.27 -36.10 14.10
C ASP A 164 -5.36 -36.96 13.44
N GLU A 165 -4.97 -38.19 13.15
CA GLU A 165 -5.64 -39.15 12.28
C GLU A 165 -7.03 -39.59 12.79
N SER A 166 -8.02 -39.56 11.89
CA SER A 166 -9.28 -40.28 12.09
C SER A 166 -9.04 -41.78 11.89
N ASN A 167 -8.82 -42.50 12.98
CA ASN A 167 -8.74 -43.96 12.98
C ASN A 167 -10.15 -44.56 12.79
N ASP A 168 -10.52 -44.87 11.54
CA ASP A 168 -11.72 -45.63 11.19
C ASP A 168 -11.53 -47.11 11.59
N GLY A 169 -11.84 -47.42 12.84
CA GLY A 169 -11.96 -48.79 13.34
C GLY A 169 -13.41 -49.28 13.24
N ASP A 170 -13.83 -49.67 12.04
CA ASP A 170 -15.06 -50.44 11.81
C ASP A 170 -14.69 -51.90 11.53
N ASP A 171 -14.39 -52.66 12.60
CA ASP A 171 -14.29 -54.12 12.56
C ASP A 171 -15.63 -54.69 12.99
N SER A 172 -16.47 -54.98 11.99
CA SER A 172 -17.66 -55.81 12.10
C SER A 172 -17.26 -57.27 11.82
N ASP A 173 -17.30 -58.13 12.85
CA ASP A 173 -17.21 -59.58 12.71
C ASP A 173 -18.40 -60.28 13.41
N ASP A 174 -19.12 -61.04 12.57
CA ASP A 174 -20.10 -62.15 12.73
C ASP A 174 -20.61 -62.58 14.13
#